data_AF-A0A5N5UFE9-F1
#
_entry.id   AF-A0A5N5UFE9-F1
#
_cell.length_a   1.000
_cell.length_b   1.000
_cell.length_c   1.000
_cell.angle_alpha   90.00
_cell.angle_beta   90.00
_cell.angle_gamma   90.00
#
_symmetry.space_group_name_H-M   'P 1'
#
loop_
_entity.id
_entity.type
_entity.pdbx_description
1 polymer ?
#
loop_
_entity_poly.entity_id
_entity_poly.type
_entity_poly.pdbx_seq_one_letter_code
_entity_poly.pdbx_strand_id
1 'polypeptide(L)'
;MEELEDYIQDTTSTHAYRVYGDNILETELIPKWITECPEGPVLEEKLAPTDRPVYIFSEPEHPETCYVFQLCPGYDRWRESPLHGRFSEKPDILVNEIEDDGVEGDTVLAIESCDAIQAGNQAWQRFRRATDSAAEGIPYLYVAPLLDWEHDSGGFELKGPRYQSPQITLGQLTLSSYTGVPSLQIYGINSWCDYAAEEDYPLPHNYKNFNGLQAGQEFLVSLFRREAGLDNHSGPNYEEAVRDALEDMFEVAQRYVDFNQTFLPIHKYQPLIADNPEESAKVVGKALSENRPVYDEHALHKITLSDFQDDGVVFRKAAQSRTCTDRFYEDFLTKINWKDSETKDYKVEYLRAWGVEANKSDYTSAELDALARENLGRIPVSYKEAPSEATVIGSRQRFLDLVEEVYPNIGESILNWIDKDGREDNPIFFVPLYGYKPSGDSRPDRGLLPLLHSMFPEIATKENTFVIMYSTNTPENWRELLERGRNELWNVISKYCGAIIVDPTQSGVVLE
;
A
#
# COMPACT_ATOMS: atom_id res chain seq x y z
N MET A 1 -27.64 -3.46 -24.73
CA MET A 1 -26.86 -2.49 -25.52
C MET A 1 -27.83 -1.54 -26.17
N GLU A 2 -28.78 -2.02 -26.98
CA GLU A 2 -29.89 -1.21 -27.53
C GLU A 2 -30.61 -0.36 -26.45
N GLU A 3 -30.97 -0.93 -25.29
CA GLU A 3 -31.66 -0.15 -24.22
C GLU A 3 -30.81 0.95 -23.55
N LEU A 4 -29.48 0.89 -23.59
CA LEU A 4 -28.61 1.93 -23.00
C LEU A 4 -28.31 3.03 -24.03
N GLU A 5 -28.07 2.63 -25.28
CA GLU A 5 -27.86 3.52 -26.41
C GLU A 5 -29.08 4.41 -26.66
N ASP A 6 -30.30 3.87 -26.48
CA ASP A 6 -31.56 4.63 -26.58
C ASP A 6 -31.68 5.73 -25.51
N TYR A 7 -31.14 5.52 -24.30
CA TYR A 7 -31.15 6.55 -23.23
C TYR A 7 -30.04 7.60 -23.39
N ILE A 8 -28.85 7.19 -23.85
CA ILE A 8 -27.72 8.12 -24.07
C ILE A 8 -28.05 9.13 -25.19
N GLN A 9 -28.83 8.71 -26.20
CA GLN A 9 -29.13 9.56 -27.36
C GLN A 9 -30.23 10.61 -27.15
N ASP A 10 -31.02 10.55 -26.06
CA ASP A 10 -32.22 11.38 -25.90
C ASP A 10 -32.02 12.65 -25.03
N THR A 11 -30.84 12.83 -24.41
CA THR A 11 -30.59 13.93 -23.46
C THR A 11 -29.18 14.53 -23.57
N THR A 12 -29.09 15.86 -23.74
CA THR A 12 -27.83 16.61 -23.93
C THR A 12 -26.92 16.72 -22.70
N SER A 13 -27.28 16.10 -21.56
CA SER A 13 -26.54 16.17 -20.29
C SER A 13 -26.53 14.82 -19.56
N THR A 14 -26.39 13.72 -20.29
CA THR A 14 -26.31 12.37 -19.71
C THR A 14 -24.86 11.95 -19.54
N HIS A 15 -24.51 11.57 -18.31
CA HIS A 15 -23.21 10.98 -17.98
C HIS A 15 -23.43 9.50 -17.66
N ALA A 16 -22.92 8.63 -18.52
CA ALA A 16 -23.14 7.20 -18.43
C ALA A 16 -21.87 6.46 -18.01
N TYR A 17 -22.03 5.44 -17.18
CA TYR A 17 -20.93 4.69 -16.58
C TYR A 17 -21.21 3.19 -16.57
N ARG A 18 -20.16 2.38 -16.75
CA ARG A 18 -20.17 0.95 -16.44
C ARG A 18 -19.45 0.69 -15.13
N VAL A 19 -20.10 -0.05 -14.25
CA VAL A 19 -19.56 -0.44 -12.94
C VAL A 19 -19.19 -1.92 -13.00
N TYR A 20 -17.91 -2.21 -13.14
CA TYR A 20 -17.37 -3.57 -13.12
C TYR A 20 -17.04 -4.00 -11.69
N GLY A 21 -17.22 -5.29 -11.40
CA GLY A 21 -16.79 -5.89 -10.14
C GLY A 21 -16.73 -7.41 -10.26
N ASP A 22 -16.23 -8.13 -9.25
CA ASP A 22 -16.19 -9.60 -9.27
C ASP A 22 -17.60 -10.18 -9.16
N ASN A 23 -18.49 -9.53 -8.42
CA ASN A 23 -19.88 -9.94 -8.26
C ASN A 23 -20.88 -8.76 -8.20
N ILE A 24 -22.18 -9.07 -8.25
CA ILE A 24 -23.23 -8.06 -8.28
C ILE A 24 -23.27 -7.18 -7.03
N LEU A 25 -22.95 -7.74 -5.85
CA LEU A 25 -23.01 -7.00 -4.58
C LEU A 25 -21.95 -5.90 -4.53
N GLU A 26 -20.77 -6.16 -5.09
CA GLU A 26 -19.72 -5.14 -5.24
C GLU A 26 -20.18 -4.05 -6.21
N THR A 27 -20.73 -4.41 -7.37
CA THR A 27 -21.21 -3.41 -8.34
C THR A 27 -22.39 -2.58 -7.80
N GLU A 28 -23.21 -3.14 -6.90
CA GLU A 28 -24.31 -2.42 -6.25
C GLU A 28 -23.84 -1.40 -5.21
N LEU A 29 -22.55 -1.40 -4.84
CA LEU A 29 -22.00 -0.42 -3.89
C LEU A 29 -22.14 1.02 -4.42
N ILE A 30 -21.88 1.24 -5.71
CA ILE A 30 -21.94 2.57 -6.34
C ILE A 30 -23.35 3.18 -6.22
N PRO A 31 -24.43 2.57 -6.78
CA PRO A 31 -25.76 3.15 -6.66
C PRO A 31 -26.25 3.22 -5.21
N LYS A 32 -25.82 2.29 -4.35
CA LYS A 32 -26.12 2.35 -2.91
C LYS A 32 -25.51 3.59 -2.27
N TRP A 33 -24.22 3.86 -2.49
CA TRP A 33 -23.52 5.02 -1.92
C TRP A 33 -24.07 6.34 -2.43
N ILE A 34 -24.46 6.42 -3.71
CA ILE A 34 -25.15 7.60 -4.26
C ILE A 34 -26.46 7.84 -3.51
N THR A 35 -27.26 6.78 -3.32
CA THR A 35 -28.57 6.86 -2.65
C THR A 35 -28.46 7.21 -1.15
N GLU A 36 -27.40 6.73 -0.50
CA GLU A 36 -27.17 6.95 0.94
C GLU A 36 -26.50 8.30 1.23
N CYS A 37 -25.96 8.99 0.23
CA CYS A 37 -25.39 10.33 0.37
C CYS A 37 -26.51 11.36 0.67
N PRO A 38 -26.46 12.12 1.79
CA PRO A 38 -27.53 13.04 2.19
C PRO A 38 -27.91 14.11 1.15
N GLU A 39 -26.96 14.51 0.32
CA GLU A 39 -27.11 15.51 -0.74
C GLU A 39 -26.71 14.95 -2.10
N GLY A 40 -26.91 13.64 -2.26
CA GLY A 40 -26.64 12.91 -3.49
C GLY A 40 -27.74 13.08 -4.56
N PRO A 41 -27.43 12.68 -5.81
CA PRO A 41 -28.42 12.51 -6.86
C PRO A 41 -29.61 11.62 -6.46
N VAL A 42 -30.78 11.91 -7.02
CA VAL A 42 -32.04 11.19 -6.72
C VAL A 42 -32.21 10.03 -7.68
N LEU A 43 -32.46 8.82 -7.16
CA LEU A 43 -32.79 7.66 -8.00
C LEU A 43 -34.15 7.86 -8.66
N GLU A 44 -34.18 8.03 -9.98
CA GLU A 44 -35.39 8.16 -10.78
C GLU A 44 -35.92 6.79 -11.21
N GLU A 45 -35.03 5.94 -11.69
CA GLU A 45 -35.40 4.67 -12.30
C GLU A 45 -34.36 3.59 -12.02
N LYS A 46 -34.86 2.37 -11.79
CA LYS A 46 -34.05 1.14 -11.78
C LYS A 46 -34.60 0.20 -12.84
N LEU A 47 -33.89 0.11 -13.95
CA LEU A 47 -34.14 -0.91 -14.97
C LEU A 47 -33.47 -2.20 -14.49
N ALA A 48 -34.22 -3.29 -14.46
CA ALA A 48 -33.76 -4.55 -13.86
C ALA A 48 -33.66 -5.71 -14.87
N PRO A 49 -32.91 -5.59 -15.98
CA PRO A 49 -32.51 -6.78 -16.71
C PRO A 49 -31.72 -7.68 -15.74
N THR A 50 -31.99 -8.99 -15.79
CA THR A 50 -31.60 -9.94 -14.73
C THR A 50 -30.09 -10.05 -14.53
N ASP A 51 -29.28 -9.71 -15.53
CA ASP A 51 -27.82 -9.86 -15.51
C ASP A 51 -27.04 -8.53 -15.51
N ARG A 52 -27.68 -7.38 -15.80
CA ARG A 52 -27.02 -6.06 -15.95
C ARG A 52 -27.89 -4.88 -15.52
N PRO A 53 -28.31 -4.79 -14.24
CA PRO A 53 -29.16 -3.70 -13.77
C PRO A 53 -28.64 -2.32 -14.18
N VAL A 54 -29.55 -1.42 -14.53
CA VAL A 54 -29.24 -0.03 -14.85
C VAL A 54 -29.94 0.87 -13.85
N TYR A 55 -29.19 1.78 -13.24
CA TYR A 55 -29.70 2.78 -12.31
C TYR A 55 -29.57 4.16 -12.93
N ILE A 56 -30.64 4.94 -12.88
CA ILE A 56 -30.69 6.29 -13.44
C ILE A 56 -30.96 7.26 -12.30
N PHE A 57 -30.06 8.22 -12.15
CA PHE A 57 -30.16 9.28 -11.14
C PHE A 57 -30.27 10.65 -11.82
N SER A 58 -31.00 11.57 -11.19
CA SER A 58 -31.09 12.98 -11.60
C SER A 58 -30.44 13.88 -10.54
N GLU A 59 -29.88 15.02 -10.95
CA GLU A 59 -29.45 16.03 -9.97
C GLU A 59 -30.61 16.90 -9.48
N PRO A 60 -30.77 17.10 -8.16
CA PRO A 60 -31.84 17.94 -7.63
C PRO A 60 -31.80 19.40 -8.13
N GLU A 61 -30.62 20.00 -8.22
CA GLU A 61 -30.44 21.40 -8.64
C GLU A 61 -30.31 21.57 -10.16
N HIS A 62 -29.99 20.47 -10.85
CA HIS A 62 -29.79 20.40 -12.29
C HIS A 62 -30.54 19.19 -12.87
N PRO A 63 -31.90 19.18 -12.87
CA PRO A 63 -32.67 18.00 -13.26
C PRO A 63 -32.45 17.55 -14.72
N GLU A 64 -31.86 18.40 -15.56
CA GLU A 64 -31.40 18.07 -16.90
C GLU A 64 -30.17 17.13 -16.91
N THR A 65 -29.36 17.16 -15.85
CA THR A 65 -28.18 16.31 -15.70
C THR A 65 -28.59 14.98 -15.08
N CYS A 66 -28.31 13.90 -15.82
CA CYS A 66 -28.62 12.54 -15.41
C CYS A 66 -27.37 11.69 -15.38
N TYR A 67 -27.25 10.84 -14.36
CA TYR A 67 -26.22 9.82 -14.26
C TYR A 67 -26.82 8.43 -14.50
N VAL A 68 -26.21 7.66 -15.39
CA VAL A 68 -26.66 6.31 -15.74
C VAL A 68 -25.58 5.32 -15.37
N PHE A 69 -25.89 4.34 -14.50
CA PHE A 69 -24.95 3.32 -14.06
C PHE A 69 -25.42 1.94 -14.50
N GLN A 70 -24.69 1.32 -15.43
CA GLN A 70 -24.88 -0.07 -15.81
C GLN A 70 -23.97 -0.98 -14.99
N LEU A 71 -24.55 -1.94 -14.26
CA LEU A 71 -23.78 -2.87 -13.46
C LEU A 71 -23.27 -4.06 -14.29
N CYS A 72 -21.98 -4.33 -14.18
CA CYS A 72 -21.24 -5.29 -15.00
C CYS A 72 -20.51 -6.35 -14.13
N PRO A 73 -21.24 -7.27 -13.47
CA PRO A 73 -20.63 -8.25 -12.57
C PRO A 73 -19.83 -9.33 -13.30
N GLY A 74 -18.67 -9.67 -12.74
CA GLY A 74 -17.72 -10.66 -13.22
C GLY A 74 -16.80 -10.13 -14.32
N TYR A 75 -15.59 -9.70 -13.97
CA TYR A 75 -14.58 -9.18 -14.89
C TYR A 75 -14.33 -10.04 -16.15
N ASP A 76 -14.34 -11.36 -16.02
CA ASP A 76 -14.00 -12.28 -17.13
C ASP A 76 -15.16 -12.50 -18.12
N ARG A 77 -16.32 -11.86 -17.92
CA ARG A 77 -17.51 -12.02 -18.77
C ARG A 77 -17.54 -11.07 -19.97
N TRP A 78 -16.65 -10.09 -20.00
CA TRP A 78 -16.66 -9.00 -20.96
C TRP A 78 -15.66 -9.27 -22.09
N ARG A 79 -16.10 -9.03 -23.33
CA ARG A 79 -15.29 -9.32 -24.53
C ARG A 79 -13.99 -8.53 -24.53
N GLU A 80 -14.06 -7.30 -24.06
CA GLU A 80 -12.93 -6.42 -23.80
C GLU A 80 -12.76 -6.35 -22.29
N SER A 81 -11.54 -6.60 -21.82
CA SER A 81 -11.26 -6.57 -20.39
C SER A 81 -11.22 -5.12 -19.92
N PRO A 82 -12.03 -4.73 -18.91
CA PRO A 82 -12.00 -3.37 -18.37
C PRO A 82 -10.67 -3.05 -17.64
N LEU A 83 -9.81 -4.06 -17.45
CA LEU A 83 -8.49 -3.92 -16.82
C LEU A 83 -7.37 -3.61 -17.81
N HIS A 84 -7.61 -3.77 -19.11
CA HIS A 84 -6.54 -3.86 -20.11
C HIS A 84 -5.63 -2.63 -20.11
N GLY A 85 -4.35 -2.85 -19.81
CA GLY A 85 -3.33 -1.80 -19.80
C GLY A 85 -3.30 -0.94 -18.55
N ARG A 86 -4.33 -0.96 -17.68
CA ARG A 86 -4.46 -0.08 -16.51
C ARG A 86 -4.13 -0.79 -15.20
N PHE A 87 -4.79 -1.93 -14.97
CA PHE A 87 -4.64 -2.70 -13.73
C PHE A 87 -4.00 -4.05 -13.99
N SER A 88 -3.02 -4.36 -13.17
CA SER A 88 -2.31 -5.63 -13.26
C SER A 88 -2.83 -6.67 -12.25
N GLU A 89 -3.83 -6.30 -11.44
CA GLU A 89 -4.66 -7.14 -10.56
C GLU A 89 -6.07 -6.54 -10.46
N LYS A 90 -7.15 -7.33 -10.51
CA LYS A 90 -8.55 -6.83 -10.61
C LYS A 90 -9.06 -6.23 -9.29
N PRO A 91 -9.24 -4.91 -9.14
CA PRO A 91 -9.83 -4.36 -7.91
C PRO A 91 -11.27 -4.83 -7.75
N ASP A 92 -11.84 -4.73 -6.57
CA ASP A 92 -13.22 -5.17 -6.34
C ASP A 92 -14.22 -4.40 -7.21
N ILE A 93 -13.99 -3.10 -7.46
CA ILE A 93 -14.84 -2.27 -8.33
C ILE A 93 -14.00 -1.38 -9.24
N LEU A 94 -14.42 -1.27 -10.50
CA LEU A 94 -13.97 -0.25 -11.46
C LEU A 94 -15.16 0.47 -12.07
N VAL A 95 -15.09 1.79 -12.11
CA VAL A 95 -16.09 2.63 -12.78
C VAL A 95 -15.45 3.25 -14.00
N ASN A 96 -16.02 2.95 -15.17
CA ASN A 96 -15.57 3.51 -16.44
C ASN A 96 -16.67 4.38 -17.02
N GLU A 97 -16.30 5.50 -17.60
CA GLU A 97 -17.20 6.34 -18.40
C GLU A 97 -17.61 5.61 -19.69
N ILE A 98 -18.77 5.96 -20.20
CA ILE A 98 -19.26 5.55 -21.51
C ILE A 98 -19.33 6.81 -22.39
N GLU A 99 -18.62 6.78 -23.50
CA GLU A 99 -18.62 7.85 -24.49
C GLU A 99 -19.99 7.99 -25.17
N ASP A 100 -20.24 9.13 -25.83
CA ASP A 100 -21.49 9.43 -26.54
C ASP A 100 -21.91 8.35 -27.57
N ASP A 101 -20.94 7.62 -28.13
CA ASP A 101 -21.16 6.55 -29.10
C ASP A 101 -21.36 5.16 -28.47
N GLY A 102 -21.41 5.08 -27.14
CA GLY A 102 -21.60 3.85 -26.36
C GLY A 102 -20.32 3.03 -26.12
N VAL A 103 -19.17 3.51 -26.61
CA VAL A 103 -17.87 2.87 -26.43
C VAL A 103 -17.36 3.10 -24.99
N GLU A 104 -16.54 2.15 -24.52
CA GLU A 104 -15.87 2.25 -23.23
C GLU A 104 -14.88 3.43 -23.22
N GLY A 105 -15.03 4.34 -22.27
CA GLY A 105 -14.15 5.48 -22.04
C GLY A 105 -13.08 5.22 -20.98
N ASP A 106 -12.69 6.29 -20.29
CA ASP A 106 -11.68 6.24 -19.24
C ASP A 106 -12.22 5.72 -17.89
N THR A 107 -11.32 5.17 -17.08
CA THR A 107 -11.65 4.74 -15.72
C THR A 107 -11.62 5.97 -14.83
N VAL A 108 -12.73 6.24 -14.15
CA VAL A 108 -12.88 7.42 -13.28
C VAL A 108 -12.67 7.08 -11.80
N LEU A 109 -12.85 5.82 -11.41
CA LEU A 109 -12.74 5.39 -10.01
C LEU A 109 -12.41 3.90 -9.88
N ALA A 110 -11.57 3.56 -8.91
CA ALA A 110 -11.36 2.20 -8.45
C ALA A 110 -11.66 2.08 -6.95
N ILE A 111 -12.28 0.98 -6.52
CA ILE A 111 -12.55 0.70 -5.11
C ILE A 111 -12.10 -0.72 -4.76
N GLU A 112 -11.47 -0.86 -3.60
CA GLU A 112 -11.18 -2.13 -2.96
C GLU A 112 -11.84 -2.16 -1.59
N SER A 113 -12.54 -3.25 -1.27
CA SER A 113 -13.09 -3.51 0.06
C SER A 113 -12.23 -4.53 0.79
N CYS A 114 -11.98 -4.29 2.08
CA CYS A 114 -11.18 -5.19 2.90
C CYS A 114 -11.85 -5.44 4.25
N ASP A 115 -12.56 -6.56 4.32
CA ASP A 115 -13.06 -7.12 5.58
C ASP A 115 -11.98 -7.95 6.31
N ALA A 116 -10.77 -8.04 5.75
CA ALA A 116 -9.73 -8.98 6.18
C ALA A 116 -8.75 -8.40 7.22
N ILE A 117 -9.17 -7.45 8.07
CA ILE A 117 -8.33 -7.01 9.21
C ILE A 117 -7.93 -8.21 10.10
N GLN A 118 -8.71 -9.30 10.03
CA GLN A 118 -8.50 -10.53 10.78
C GLN A 118 -7.24 -11.33 10.42
N ALA A 119 -6.56 -11.08 9.28
CA ALA A 119 -5.59 -12.04 8.73
C ALA A 119 -4.21 -11.47 8.32
N GLY A 120 -3.25 -11.32 9.25
CA GLY A 120 -1.80 -11.24 8.96
C GLY A 120 -1.38 -10.38 7.74
N ASN A 121 -0.48 -10.89 6.88
CA ASN A 121 0.08 -10.20 5.69
C ASN A 121 -0.95 -9.76 4.63
N GLN A 122 -2.26 -9.94 4.84
CA GLN A 122 -3.30 -9.67 3.82
C GLN A 122 -3.48 -8.18 3.52
N ALA A 123 -3.14 -7.30 4.46
CA ALA A 123 -3.36 -5.87 4.30
C ALA A 123 -2.52 -5.27 3.15
N TRP A 124 -1.20 -5.53 3.11
CA TRP A 124 -0.35 -5.00 2.03
C TRP A 124 -0.49 -5.73 0.71
N GLN A 125 -1.00 -6.96 0.68
CA GLN A 125 -1.14 -7.73 -0.57
C GLN A 125 -2.01 -7.05 -1.63
N ARG A 126 -2.89 -6.14 -1.21
CA ARG A 126 -3.79 -5.36 -2.08
C ARG A 126 -3.18 -4.03 -2.53
N PHE A 127 -2.06 -3.62 -1.94
CA PHE A 127 -1.49 -2.29 -2.14
C PHE A 127 -1.06 -2.02 -3.59
N ARG A 128 -0.76 -3.08 -4.35
CA ARG A 128 -0.44 -2.97 -5.78
C ARG A 128 -1.56 -2.28 -6.58
N ARG A 129 -2.82 -2.50 -6.22
CA ARG A 129 -3.97 -1.87 -6.88
C ARG A 129 -3.95 -0.36 -6.71
N ALA A 130 -3.65 0.12 -5.49
CA ALA A 130 -3.48 1.54 -5.22
C ALA A 130 -2.35 2.16 -6.07
N THR A 131 -1.22 1.46 -6.19
CA THR A 131 -0.09 1.95 -7.00
C THR A 131 -0.37 1.94 -8.50
N ASP A 132 -1.16 0.98 -9.00
CA ASP A 132 -1.58 0.95 -10.40
C ASP A 132 -2.58 2.09 -10.66
N SER A 133 -3.59 2.28 -9.80
CA SER A 133 -4.51 3.42 -9.86
C SER A 133 -3.78 4.75 -9.95
N ALA A 134 -2.84 5.00 -9.03
CA ALA A 134 -2.13 6.26 -8.96
C ALA A 134 -1.20 6.48 -10.18
N ALA A 135 -0.63 5.41 -10.75
CA ALA A 135 0.17 5.49 -11.97
C ALA A 135 -0.67 5.88 -13.21
N GLU A 136 -1.95 5.48 -13.22
CA GLU A 136 -2.92 5.79 -14.27
C GLU A 136 -3.70 7.09 -13.99
N GLY A 137 -3.44 7.79 -12.89
CA GLY A 137 -4.16 9.02 -12.53
C GLY A 137 -5.58 8.80 -11.99
N ILE A 138 -5.91 7.56 -11.60
CA ILE A 138 -7.26 7.14 -11.20
C ILE A 138 -7.39 7.24 -9.67
N PRO A 139 -8.40 7.95 -9.12
CA PRO A 139 -8.69 7.92 -7.70
C PRO A 139 -9.00 6.50 -7.19
N TYR A 140 -8.51 6.18 -6.00
CA TYR A 140 -8.63 4.86 -5.39
C TYR A 140 -9.21 4.95 -3.98
N LEU A 141 -10.27 4.19 -3.70
CA LEU A 141 -10.83 4.06 -2.36
C LEU A 141 -10.54 2.67 -1.80
N TYR A 142 -10.03 2.64 -0.57
CA TYR A 142 -9.83 1.42 0.21
C TYR A 142 -10.78 1.42 1.39
N VAL A 143 -11.86 0.65 1.28
CA VAL A 143 -12.92 0.57 2.29
C VAL A 143 -12.58 -0.53 3.28
N ALA A 144 -12.41 -0.19 4.55
CA ALA A 144 -12.08 -1.19 5.57
C ALA A 144 -12.70 -0.81 6.92
N PRO A 145 -13.01 -1.77 7.81
CA PRO A 145 -13.44 -1.43 9.15
C PRO A 145 -12.34 -0.62 9.88
N LEU A 146 -12.69 0.29 10.79
CA LEU A 146 -11.67 0.96 11.61
C LEU A 146 -10.95 -0.03 12.52
N LEU A 147 -11.74 -0.93 13.12
CA LEU A 147 -11.31 -1.99 14.02
C LEU A 147 -12.22 -3.20 13.83
N ASP A 148 -11.67 -4.39 13.99
CA ASP A 148 -12.44 -5.65 14.03
C ASP A 148 -11.90 -6.55 15.15
N TRP A 149 -12.50 -7.73 15.36
CA TRP A 149 -12.13 -8.63 16.43
C TRP A 149 -11.64 -10.00 15.92
N GLU A 150 -10.52 -10.48 16.46
CA GLU A 150 -10.07 -11.84 16.21
C GLU A 150 -10.90 -12.82 17.04
N HIS A 151 -11.49 -13.81 16.37
CA HIS A 151 -12.08 -14.98 17.00
C HIS A 151 -11.08 -16.15 17.07
N ASP A 152 -11.30 -17.06 18.01
CA ASP A 152 -10.60 -18.33 18.02
C ASP A 152 -10.95 -19.19 16.78
N SER A 153 -10.22 -20.29 16.57
CA SER A 153 -10.44 -21.16 15.41
C SER A 153 -11.83 -21.80 15.39
N GLY A 154 -12.52 -21.86 16.53
CA GLY A 154 -13.90 -22.31 16.63
C GLY A 154 -14.94 -21.22 16.32
N GLY A 155 -14.55 -19.93 16.35
CA GLY A 155 -15.46 -18.80 16.18
C GLY A 155 -16.27 -18.43 17.44
N PHE A 156 -15.95 -19.03 18.59
CA PHE A 156 -16.74 -18.93 19.82
C PHE A 156 -16.14 -17.99 20.85
N GLU A 157 -14.81 -17.82 20.86
CA GLU A 157 -14.10 -17.00 21.85
C GLU A 157 -13.43 -15.80 21.19
N LEU A 158 -13.57 -14.63 21.81
CA LEU A 158 -12.87 -13.42 21.43
C LEU A 158 -11.41 -13.48 21.92
N LYS A 159 -10.45 -13.30 21.01
CA LYS A 159 -9.02 -13.25 21.35
C LYS A 159 -8.51 -11.85 21.60
N GLY A 160 -8.90 -10.90 20.76
CA GLY A 160 -8.47 -9.51 20.88
C GLY A 160 -8.77 -8.69 19.63
N PRO A 161 -8.68 -7.37 19.73
CA PRO A 161 -8.92 -6.49 18.60
C PRO A 161 -7.85 -6.64 17.53
N ARG A 162 -8.26 -6.34 16.30
CA ARG A 162 -7.45 -6.25 15.10
C ARG A 162 -7.55 -4.82 14.59
N TYR A 163 -6.41 -4.15 14.59
CA TYR A 163 -6.27 -2.77 14.15
C TYR A 163 -5.85 -2.72 12.68
N GLN A 164 -6.16 -1.60 12.03
CA GLN A 164 -5.56 -1.30 10.74
C GLN A 164 -4.04 -1.19 10.84
N SER A 165 -3.36 -1.61 9.78
CA SER A 165 -1.92 -1.47 9.67
C SER A 165 -1.60 -0.02 9.29
N PRO A 166 -0.87 0.74 10.13
CA PRO A 166 -0.49 2.13 9.81
C PRO A 166 0.39 2.20 8.57
N GLN A 167 1.08 1.12 8.20
CA GLN A 167 1.85 1.06 6.96
C GLN A 167 0.98 1.28 5.72
N ILE A 168 -0.22 0.71 5.69
CA ILE A 168 -1.13 0.88 4.55
C ILE A 168 -1.60 2.33 4.47
N THR A 169 -2.00 2.91 5.61
CA THR A 169 -2.43 4.31 5.69
C THR A 169 -1.32 5.26 5.30
N LEU A 170 -0.11 5.11 5.87
CA LEU A 170 1.05 5.91 5.53
C LEU A 170 1.49 5.73 4.08
N GLY A 171 1.45 4.50 3.57
CA GLY A 171 1.73 4.22 2.17
C GLY A 171 0.78 4.96 1.24
N GLN A 172 -0.53 4.96 1.54
CA GLN A 172 -1.54 5.65 0.73
C GLN A 172 -1.48 7.18 0.87
N LEU A 173 -1.23 7.70 2.08
CA LEU A 173 -1.00 9.14 2.30
C LEU A 173 0.23 9.61 1.52
N THR A 174 1.33 8.85 1.56
CA THR A 174 2.56 9.18 0.84
C THR A 174 2.38 9.05 -0.67
N LEU A 175 1.70 7.99 -1.13
CA LEU A 175 1.32 7.78 -2.52
C LEU A 175 0.53 8.96 -3.09
N SER A 176 -0.50 9.39 -2.35
CA SER A 176 -1.31 10.55 -2.72
C SER A 176 -0.46 11.82 -2.73
N SER A 177 0.35 12.03 -1.69
CA SER A 177 1.24 13.18 -1.56
C SER A 177 2.20 13.33 -2.75
N TYR A 178 2.78 12.25 -3.28
CA TYR A 178 3.77 12.35 -4.36
C TYR A 178 3.14 12.33 -5.76
N THR A 179 2.01 11.66 -5.96
CA THR A 179 1.34 11.57 -7.27
C THR A 179 0.38 12.72 -7.52
N GLY A 180 -0.20 13.30 -6.46
CA GLY A 180 -1.34 14.20 -6.57
C GLY A 180 -2.66 13.50 -6.84
N VAL A 181 -2.69 12.16 -6.80
CA VAL A 181 -3.89 11.35 -7.06
C VAL A 181 -4.48 10.85 -5.73
N PRO A 182 -5.77 11.04 -5.45
CA PRO A 182 -6.38 10.53 -4.22
C PRO A 182 -6.31 9.00 -4.13
N SER A 183 -5.61 8.50 -3.12
CA SER A 183 -5.69 7.11 -2.67
C SER A 183 -6.13 7.11 -1.21
N LEU A 184 -7.44 7.02 -0.98
CA LEU A 184 -8.07 7.30 0.31
C LEU A 184 -8.49 6.01 1.03
N GLN A 185 -8.43 5.99 2.35
CA GLN A 185 -9.07 4.94 3.15
C GLN A 185 -10.40 5.45 3.70
N ILE A 186 -11.43 4.64 3.53
CA ILE A 186 -12.77 4.91 4.02
C ILE A 186 -13.05 3.95 5.18
N TYR A 187 -13.14 4.47 6.40
CA TYR A 187 -13.24 3.67 7.61
C TYR A 187 -14.69 3.33 7.96
N GLY A 188 -15.00 2.04 7.98
CA GLY A 188 -16.27 1.52 8.50
C GLY A 188 -16.26 1.49 10.03
N ILE A 189 -17.07 2.35 10.66
CA ILE A 189 -17.28 2.32 12.12
C ILE A 189 -18.32 1.25 12.43
N ASN A 190 -18.00 0.34 13.36
CA ASN A 190 -18.87 -0.76 13.76
C ASN A 190 -18.95 -0.86 15.29
N SER A 191 -19.80 -1.75 15.79
CA SER A 191 -19.99 -1.95 17.24
C SER A 191 -18.74 -2.43 17.98
N TRP A 192 -17.74 -2.98 17.29
CA TRP A 192 -16.47 -3.35 17.91
C TRP A 192 -15.65 -2.13 18.33
N CYS A 193 -15.84 -0.98 17.68
CA CYS A 193 -15.19 0.27 18.08
C CYS A 193 -15.71 0.74 19.45
N ASP A 194 -17.02 0.67 19.68
CA ASP A 194 -17.58 1.02 20.99
C ASP A 194 -17.15 0.03 22.08
N TYR A 195 -17.16 -1.28 21.77
CA TYR A 195 -16.66 -2.29 22.70
C TYR A 195 -15.17 -2.11 23.01
N ALA A 196 -14.35 -1.80 22.01
CA ALA A 196 -12.94 -1.49 22.20
C ALA A 196 -12.74 -0.28 23.12
N ALA A 197 -13.51 0.80 22.92
CA ALA A 197 -13.45 1.98 23.78
C ALA A 197 -13.89 1.71 25.22
N GLU A 198 -14.90 0.86 25.43
CA GLU A 198 -15.37 0.45 26.75
C GLU A 198 -14.31 -0.37 27.52
N GLU A 199 -13.55 -1.19 26.80
CA GLU A 199 -12.48 -2.04 27.34
C GLU A 199 -11.10 -1.37 27.35
N ASP A 200 -11.03 -0.05 27.12
CA ASP A 200 -9.79 0.76 27.11
C ASP A 200 -8.75 0.31 26.06
N TYR A 201 -9.21 -0.26 24.95
CA TYR A 201 -8.36 -0.54 23.80
C TYR A 201 -8.08 0.74 22.99
N PRO A 202 -6.87 0.86 22.40
CA PRO A 202 -6.47 2.08 21.71
C PRO A 202 -7.22 2.31 20.38
N LEU A 203 -7.98 3.40 20.33
CA LEU A 203 -8.62 3.94 19.12
C LEU A 203 -8.12 5.36 18.81
N PRO A 204 -8.32 5.87 17.57
CA PRO A 204 -8.14 7.29 17.28
C PRO A 204 -8.97 8.17 18.23
N HIS A 205 -8.46 9.34 18.59
CA HIS A 205 -9.04 10.13 19.67
C HIS A 205 -10.45 10.65 19.35
N ASN A 206 -10.70 10.97 18.09
CA ASN A 206 -11.96 11.47 17.56
C ASN A 206 -12.77 10.40 16.80
N TYR A 207 -12.51 9.10 16.98
CA TYR A 207 -13.14 8.04 16.18
C TYR A 207 -14.68 8.09 16.11
N LYS A 208 -15.34 8.64 17.15
CA LYS A 208 -16.80 8.81 17.19
C LYS A 208 -17.34 9.87 16.23
N ASN A 209 -16.47 10.79 15.84
CA ASN A 209 -16.75 11.89 14.91
C ASN A 209 -16.12 11.63 13.54
N PHE A 210 -15.56 10.44 13.29
CA PHE A 210 -15.09 10.08 11.97
C PHE A 210 -16.23 10.20 10.96
N ASN A 211 -15.92 10.77 9.81
CA ASN A 211 -16.87 10.83 8.70
C ASN A 211 -17.09 9.42 8.14
N GLY A 212 -16.03 8.61 8.10
CA GLY A 212 -16.10 7.18 7.77
C GLY A 212 -16.73 6.94 6.41
N LEU A 213 -17.76 6.08 6.36
CA LEU A 213 -18.48 5.78 5.12
C LEU A 213 -19.10 7.02 4.45
N GLN A 214 -19.51 8.02 5.24
CA GLN A 214 -20.10 9.24 4.69
C GLN A 214 -19.08 10.02 3.83
N ALA A 215 -17.82 10.13 4.27
CA ALA A 215 -16.77 10.75 3.46
C ALA A 215 -16.56 10.02 2.12
N GLY A 216 -16.66 8.68 2.11
CA GLY A 216 -16.60 7.89 0.87
C GLY A 216 -17.76 8.15 -0.08
N GLN A 217 -18.98 8.30 0.46
CA GLN A 217 -20.18 8.63 -0.31
C GLN A 217 -20.10 10.05 -0.90
N GLU A 218 -19.70 11.03 -0.09
CA GLU A 218 -19.54 12.42 -0.50
C GLU A 218 -18.41 12.59 -1.52
N PHE A 219 -17.30 11.86 -1.36
CA PHE A 219 -16.22 11.82 -2.35
C PHE A 219 -16.73 11.29 -3.69
N LEU A 220 -17.47 10.17 -3.67
CA LEU A 220 -17.99 9.55 -4.89
C LEU A 220 -18.98 10.47 -5.61
N VAL A 221 -19.92 11.10 -4.89
CA VAL A 221 -20.88 12.05 -5.48
C VAL A 221 -20.18 13.29 -6.02
N SER A 222 -19.26 13.88 -5.26
CA SER A 222 -18.53 15.08 -5.70
C SER A 222 -17.60 14.80 -6.88
N LEU A 223 -17.04 13.58 -6.98
CA LEU A 223 -16.28 13.14 -8.15
C LEU A 223 -17.15 13.12 -9.40
N PHE A 224 -18.32 12.46 -9.38
CA PHE A 224 -19.20 12.42 -10.56
C PHE A 224 -19.73 13.80 -10.94
N ARG A 225 -19.99 14.67 -9.96
CA ARG A 225 -20.34 16.09 -10.22
C ARG A 225 -19.20 16.82 -10.92
N ARG A 226 -17.96 16.62 -10.48
CA ARG A 226 -16.77 17.20 -11.09
C ARG A 226 -16.59 16.74 -12.54
N GLU A 227 -16.73 15.43 -12.80
CA GLU A 227 -16.69 14.89 -14.17
C GLU A 227 -17.82 15.45 -15.05
N ALA A 228 -18.99 15.73 -14.46
CA ALA A 228 -20.10 16.40 -15.14
C ALA A 228 -19.96 17.93 -15.25
N GLY A 229 -18.87 18.54 -14.74
CA GLY A 229 -18.64 19.98 -14.76
C GLY A 229 -19.52 20.78 -13.79
N LEU A 230 -20.02 20.16 -12.72
CA LEU A 230 -20.90 20.74 -11.70
C LEU A 230 -20.15 21.15 -10.42
N ASP A 231 -18.97 21.75 -10.54
CA ASP A 231 -18.08 22.09 -9.41
C ASP A 231 -18.66 23.09 -8.38
N ASN A 232 -19.72 23.83 -8.75
CA ASN A 232 -20.33 24.88 -7.93
C ASN A 232 -21.70 24.48 -7.31
N HIS A 233 -22.01 23.19 -7.23
CA HIS A 233 -23.26 22.69 -6.61
C HIS A 233 -23.34 23.05 -5.11
N SER A 234 -24.56 23.20 -4.57
CA SER A 234 -24.76 23.54 -3.15
C SER A 234 -24.49 22.40 -2.14
N GLY A 235 -23.86 21.30 -2.59
CA GLY A 235 -23.67 20.07 -1.81
C GLY A 235 -22.19 19.72 -1.58
N PRO A 236 -21.83 18.44 -1.33
CA PRO A 236 -20.45 18.06 -1.04
C PRO A 236 -19.49 18.54 -2.12
N ASN A 237 -18.54 19.36 -1.71
CA ASN A 237 -17.48 19.86 -2.57
C ASN A 237 -16.36 18.82 -2.65
N TYR A 238 -15.74 18.65 -3.83
CA TYR A 238 -14.69 17.64 -4.03
C TYR A 238 -13.48 17.83 -3.11
N GLU A 239 -13.02 19.08 -2.90
CA GLU A 239 -11.90 19.35 -1.99
C GLU A 239 -12.26 19.04 -0.54
N GLU A 240 -13.49 19.38 -0.13
CA GLU A 240 -14.01 19.08 1.19
C GLU A 240 -14.14 17.57 1.43
N ALA A 241 -14.72 16.83 0.50
CA ALA A 241 -14.86 15.37 0.62
C ALA A 241 -13.50 14.66 0.67
N VAL A 242 -12.51 15.13 -0.10
CA VAL A 242 -11.13 14.62 -0.01
C VAL A 242 -10.51 14.95 1.35
N ARG A 243 -10.67 16.19 1.83
CA ARG A 243 -10.16 16.62 3.13
C ARG A 243 -10.76 15.77 4.27
N ASP A 244 -12.06 15.53 4.24
CA ASP A 244 -12.78 14.83 5.31
C ASP A 244 -12.35 13.36 5.42
N ALA A 245 -12.09 12.70 4.28
CA ALA A 245 -11.47 11.37 4.27
C ALA A 245 -10.01 11.39 4.77
N LEU A 246 -9.24 12.42 4.39
CA LEU A 246 -7.84 12.56 4.83
C LEU A 246 -7.72 12.82 6.34
N GLU A 247 -8.65 13.57 6.93
CA GLU A 247 -8.65 13.83 8.38
C GLU A 247 -8.73 12.52 9.17
N ASP A 248 -9.66 11.63 8.80
CA ASP A 248 -9.77 10.29 9.40
C ASP A 248 -8.47 9.48 9.19
N MET A 249 -7.87 9.55 8.00
CA MET A 249 -6.59 8.86 7.70
C MET A 249 -5.43 9.37 8.56
N PHE A 250 -5.32 10.69 8.76
CA PHE A 250 -4.27 11.29 9.59
C PHE A 250 -4.44 10.92 11.06
N GLU A 251 -5.67 10.88 11.57
CA GLU A 251 -5.99 10.40 12.92
C GLU A 251 -5.60 8.93 13.11
N VAL A 252 -5.91 8.07 12.14
CA VAL A 252 -5.47 6.66 12.16
C VAL A 252 -3.95 6.54 12.10
N ALA A 253 -3.29 7.29 11.21
CA ALA A 253 -1.84 7.28 11.08
C ALA A 253 -1.19 7.72 12.39
N GLN A 254 -1.56 8.89 12.93
CA GLN A 254 -1.05 9.43 14.19
C GLN A 254 -1.24 8.46 15.35
N ARG A 255 -2.40 7.79 15.43
CA ARG A 255 -2.68 6.87 16.52
C ARG A 255 -1.85 5.59 16.43
N TYR A 256 -1.72 5.01 15.24
CA TYR A 256 -1.19 3.65 15.07
C TYR A 256 0.31 3.60 14.78
N VAL A 257 0.96 4.71 14.39
CA VAL A 257 2.43 4.77 14.28
C VAL A 257 3.16 4.53 15.60
N ASP A 258 2.48 4.71 16.72
CA ASP A 258 3.01 4.55 18.08
C ASP A 258 2.73 3.18 18.70
N PHE A 259 2.12 2.26 17.95
CA PHE A 259 1.80 0.93 18.47
C PHE A 259 3.05 0.04 18.52
N ASN A 260 3.23 -0.71 19.61
CA ASN A 260 4.38 -1.59 19.82
C ASN A 260 4.61 -2.64 18.70
N GLN A 261 3.57 -2.98 17.92
CA GLN A 261 3.68 -3.94 16.81
C GLN A 261 4.00 -3.29 15.46
N THR A 262 3.85 -1.97 15.35
CA THR A 262 3.93 -1.20 14.11
C THR A 262 4.62 0.14 14.34
N PHE A 263 5.58 0.18 15.26
CA PHE A 263 6.33 1.38 15.62
C PHE A 263 7.13 1.86 14.40
N LEU A 264 6.73 3.02 13.85
CA LEU A 264 7.31 3.63 12.64
C LEU A 264 7.87 5.03 12.97
N PRO A 265 8.97 5.12 13.75
CA PRO A 265 9.54 6.39 14.20
C PRO A 265 9.80 7.39 13.08
N ILE A 266 10.23 6.91 11.90
CA ILE A 266 10.49 7.76 10.73
C ILE A 266 9.26 8.56 10.25
N HIS A 267 8.05 8.07 10.50
CA HIS A 267 6.81 8.79 10.20
C HIS A 267 6.23 9.49 11.44
N LYS A 268 6.53 8.98 12.65
CA LYS A 268 6.01 9.52 13.92
C LYS A 268 6.30 11.00 14.09
N TYR A 269 7.50 11.45 13.74
CA TYR A 269 7.95 12.82 13.92
C TYR A 269 7.78 13.70 12.68
N GLN A 270 7.20 13.15 11.62
CA GLN A 270 6.90 13.92 10.41
C GLN A 270 5.79 14.93 10.76
N PRO A 271 5.93 16.24 10.45
CA PRO A 271 4.99 17.28 10.87
C PRO A 271 3.52 16.99 10.58
N LEU A 272 3.18 16.50 9.38
CA LEU A 272 1.80 16.15 9.01
C LEU A 272 1.22 14.95 9.79
N ILE A 273 2.06 14.12 10.40
CA ILE A 273 1.60 13.01 11.25
C ILE A 273 1.61 13.42 12.73
N ALA A 274 2.59 14.23 13.14
CA ALA A 274 2.78 14.64 14.52
C ALA A 274 1.87 15.80 14.95
N ASP A 275 1.49 16.67 14.01
CA ASP A 275 0.71 17.88 14.28
C ASP A 275 -0.80 17.60 14.24
N ASN A 276 -1.60 18.61 13.87
CA ASN A 276 -3.05 18.53 13.84
C ASN A 276 -3.52 17.80 12.55
N PRO A 277 -4.27 16.67 12.66
CA PRO A 277 -4.84 15.96 11.53
C PRO A 277 -5.69 16.84 10.60
N GLU A 278 -6.50 17.75 11.14
CA GLU A 278 -7.37 18.66 10.37
C GLU A 278 -6.53 19.60 9.48
N GLU A 279 -5.43 20.15 10.01
CA GLU A 279 -4.56 21.04 9.24
C GLU A 279 -3.79 20.27 8.16
N SER A 280 -3.34 19.07 8.51
CA SER A 280 -2.66 18.17 7.57
C SER A 280 -3.57 17.77 6.42
N ALA A 281 -4.83 17.44 6.73
CA ALA A 281 -5.87 17.15 5.76
C ALA A 281 -6.17 18.35 4.84
N LYS A 282 -6.17 19.58 5.36
CA LYS A 282 -6.34 20.79 4.52
C LYS A 282 -5.20 20.97 3.52
N VAL A 283 -3.96 20.85 3.98
CA VAL A 283 -2.77 21.03 3.14
C VAL A 283 -2.73 19.98 2.02
N VAL A 284 -2.92 18.71 2.38
CA VAL A 284 -2.89 17.61 1.41
C VAL A 284 -4.14 17.62 0.53
N GLY A 285 -5.33 17.80 1.12
CA GLY A 285 -6.61 17.79 0.41
C GLY A 285 -6.69 18.83 -0.70
N LYS A 286 -6.18 20.05 -0.45
CA LYS A 286 -6.08 21.08 -1.49
C LYS A 286 -5.15 20.68 -2.65
N ALA A 287 -4.04 20.00 -2.36
CA ALA A 287 -3.14 19.54 -3.42
C ALA A 287 -3.80 18.47 -4.29
N LEU A 288 -4.50 17.52 -3.66
CA LEU A 288 -5.19 16.44 -4.33
C LEU A 288 -6.42 16.93 -5.12
N SER A 289 -7.17 17.92 -4.61
CA SER A 289 -8.28 18.53 -5.35
C SER A 289 -7.81 19.17 -6.66
N GLU A 290 -6.61 19.75 -6.64
CA GLU A 290 -5.93 20.36 -7.78
C GLU A 290 -5.15 19.34 -8.65
N ASN A 291 -5.25 18.03 -8.39
CA ASN A 291 -4.52 16.95 -9.07
C ASN A 291 -3.01 17.19 -9.15
N ARG A 292 -2.41 17.66 -8.05
CA ARG A 292 -0.97 17.93 -7.99
C ARG A 292 -0.30 17.34 -6.75
N PRO A 293 1.00 17.02 -6.84
CA PRO A 293 1.76 16.63 -5.67
C PRO A 293 1.76 17.70 -4.57
N VAL A 294 1.99 17.25 -3.34
CA VAL A 294 2.27 18.10 -2.19
C VAL A 294 3.75 18.48 -2.22
N TYR A 295 4.08 19.75 -1.97
CA TYR A 295 5.44 20.25 -2.03
C TYR A 295 5.98 20.65 -0.65
N ASP A 296 7.25 21.05 -0.63
CA ASP A 296 7.93 21.63 0.54
C ASP A 296 7.99 20.70 1.76
N GLU A 297 7.87 21.25 2.96
CA GLU A 297 7.97 20.56 4.26
C GLU A 297 6.77 19.65 4.56
N HIS A 298 5.70 19.78 3.78
CA HIS A 298 4.48 18.97 3.87
C HIS A 298 4.52 17.76 2.91
N ALA A 299 5.62 17.55 2.19
CA ALA A 299 5.74 16.40 1.30
C ALA A 299 6.10 15.14 2.11
N LEU A 300 5.11 14.28 2.39
CA LEU A 300 5.31 13.00 3.08
C LEU A 300 6.33 12.08 2.40
N HIS A 301 6.51 12.26 1.10
CA HIS A 301 7.39 11.43 0.27
C HIS A 301 8.86 11.81 0.31
N LYS A 302 9.23 12.92 0.98
CA LYS A 302 10.62 13.39 1.10
C LYS A 302 11.33 12.77 2.30
N ILE A 303 11.29 11.44 2.38
CA ILE A 303 12.05 10.70 3.39
C ILE A 303 13.43 10.37 2.82
N THR A 304 14.45 10.97 3.42
CA THR A 304 15.84 10.89 2.98
C THR A 304 16.62 9.80 3.72
N LEU A 305 17.82 9.49 3.24
CA LEU A 305 18.73 8.57 3.93
C LEU A 305 19.07 9.05 5.35
N SER A 306 19.13 10.38 5.58
CA SER A 306 19.37 10.94 6.92
C SER A 306 18.21 10.59 7.85
N ASP A 307 16.97 10.72 7.39
CA ASP A 307 15.78 10.40 8.19
C ASP A 307 15.75 8.91 8.56
N PHE A 308 16.20 8.04 7.64
CA PHE A 308 16.42 6.63 7.96
C PHE A 308 17.49 6.44 9.02
N GLN A 309 18.63 7.13 8.91
CA GLN A 309 19.68 7.01 9.93
C GLN A 309 19.21 7.48 11.31
N ASP A 310 18.39 8.52 11.37
CA ASP A 310 17.90 9.05 12.63
C ASP A 310 16.78 8.17 13.23
N ASP A 311 15.82 7.74 12.40
CA ASP A 311 14.54 7.16 12.84
C ASP A 311 14.08 5.94 12.01
N GLY A 312 14.94 5.33 11.21
CA GLY A 312 14.60 4.27 10.24
C GLY A 312 14.25 2.92 10.86
N VAL A 313 12.95 2.64 10.95
CA VAL A 313 12.37 1.31 11.16
C VAL A 313 11.24 1.12 10.15
N VAL A 314 11.31 0.05 9.35
CA VAL A 314 10.38 -0.16 8.23
C VAL A 314 9.25 -1.13 8.59
N PHE A 315 9.59 -2.28 9.18
CA PHE A 315 8.60 -3.31 9.52
C PHE A 315 9.09 -4.30 10.59
N ARG A 316 8.19 -5.13 11.12
CA ARG A 316 8.50 -6.32 11.94
C ARG A 316 8.10 -7.64 11.28
N LYS A 317 9.04 -8.44 10.74
CA LYS A 317 8.79 -9.85 10.36
C LYS A 317 9.98 -10.73 10.61
N ALA A 318 9.76 -11.75 11.43
CA ALA A 318 10.74 -12.79 11.63
C ALA A 318 10.67 -13.80 10.47
N ALA A 319 11.68 -13.82 9.62
CA ALA A 319 11.97 -15.03 8.86
C ALA A 319 12.13 -16.18 9.85
N GLN A 320 11.49 -17.31 9.60
CA GLN A 320 11.59 -18.47 10.46
C GLN A 320 12.51 -19.48 9.80
N SER A 321 13.34 -20.19 10.58
CA SER A 321 14.24 -21.22 10.05
C SER A 321 13.53 -22.24 9.16
N ARG A 322 12.26 -22.56 9.45
CA ARG A 322 11.44 -23.46 8.62
C ARG A 322 11.06 -22.93 7.23
N THR A 323 11.18 -21.63 6.98
CA THR A 323 10.78 -20.96 5.73
C THR A 323 11.96 -20.47 4.89
N CYS A 324 13.19 -20.56 5.41
CA CYS A 324 14.41 -20.14 4.74
C CYS A 324 15.47 -21.24 4.80
N THR A 325 16.54 -21.09 4.04
CA THR A 325 17.71 -21.96 4.16
C THR A 325 18.58 -21.52 5.34
N ASP A 326 19.37 -22.45 5.90
CA ASP A 326 20.33 -22.13 6.96
C ASP A 326 21.32 -21.05 6.51
N ARG A 327 21.78 -21.13 5.24
CA ARG A 327 22.63 -20.10 4.63
C ARG A 327 22.02 -18.71 4.72
N PHE A 328 20.78 -18.53 4.27
CA PHE A 328 20.14 -17.21 4.35
C PHE A 328 19.92 -16.79 5.80
N TYR A 329 19.44 -17.71 6.65
CA TYR A 329 19.07 -17.37 8.02
C TYR A 329 20.29 -17.07 8.90
N GLU A 330 21.28 -17.95 8.92
CA GLU A 330 22.44 -17.92 9.81
C GLU A 330 23.59 -17.10 9.24
N ASP A 331 23.86 -17.17 7.93
CA ASP A 331 25.05 -16.52 7.33
C ASP A 331 24.76 -15.12 6.78
N PHE A 332 23.53 -14.84 6.35
CA PHE A 332 23.14 -13.56 5.76
C PHE A 332 22.32 -12.69 6.72
N LEU A 333 21.17 -13.17 7.17
CA LEU A 333 20.18 -12.36 7.89
C LEU A 333 20.70 -11.90 9.26
N THR A 334 21.49 -12.73 9.94
CA THR A 334 22.17 -12.37 11.21
C THR A 334 23.10 -11.17 11.07
N LYS A 335 23.74 -11.01 9.90
CA LYS A 335 24.64 -9.91 9.59
C LYS A 335 23.90 -8.66 9.12
N ILE A 336 22.60 -8.74 8.82
CA ILE A 336 21.80 -7.60 8.32
C ILE A 336 20.89 -7.02 9.40
N ASN A 337 20.33 -7.86 10.27
CA ASN A 337 19.32 -7.43 11.25
C ASN A 337 19.94 -7.23 12.63
N TRP A 338 20.29 -6.00 12.99
CA TRP A 338 20.71 -5.69 14.36
C TRP A 338 19.63 -6.06 15.38
N LYS A 339 20.06 -6.58 16.54
CA LYS A 339 19.17 -6.93 17.65
C LYS A 339 19.78 -6.49 18.97
N ASP A 340 19.13 -5.52 19.61
CA ASP A 340 19.60 -4.96 20.89
C ASP A 340 19.61 -6.00 22.04
N SER A 341 18.72 -7.00 21.98
CA SER A 341 18.57 -8.04 23.01
C SER A 341 19.54 -9.21 22.89
N GLU A 342 20.38 -9.25 21.85
CA GLU A 342 21.30 -10.36 21.60
C GLU A 342 22.58 -10.29 22.43
N THR A 343 23.36 -11.36 22.37
CA THR A 343 24.61 -11.48 23.10
C THR A 343 25.64 -10.45 22.64
N LYS A 344 26.60 -10.15 23.52
CA LYS A 344 27.76 -9.30 23.20
C LYS A 344 28.52 -9.82 21.97
N ASP A 345 28.69 -11.13 21.87
CA ASP A 345 29.43 -11.77 20.78
C ASP A 345 28.74 -11.52 19.43
N TYR A 346 27.42 -11.69 19.38
CA TYR A 346 26.62 -11.36 18.19
C TYR A 346 26.82 -9.90 17.75
N LYS A 347 26.75 -8.95 18.70
CA LYS A 347 26.93 -7.51 18.41
C LYS A 347 28.33 -7.20 17.86
N VAL A 348 29.36 -7.85 18.41
CA VAL A 348 30.75 -7.72 17.93
C VAL A 348 30.89 -8.28 16.51
N GLU A 349 30.33 -9.46 16.25
CA GLU A 349 30.35 -10.08 14.92
C GLU A 349 29.62 -9.23 13.88
N TYR A 350 28.42 -8.73 14.21
CA TYR A 350 27.66 -7.82 13.36
C TYR A 350 28.49 -6.57 13.01
N LEU A 351 29.02 -5.86 14.00
CA LEU A 351 29.79 -4.63 13.77
C LEU A 351 31.02 -4.92 12.89
N ARG A 352 31.70 -6.05 13.10
CA ARG A 352 32.84 -6.46 12.28
C ARG A 352 32.46 -6.79 10.84
N ALA A 353 31.31 -7.43 10.61
CA ALA A 353 30.81 -7.70 9.26
C ALA A 353 30.66 -6.41 8.44
N TRP A 354 30.38 -5.28 9.11
CA TRP A 354 30.29 -3.96 8.50
C TRP A 354 31.54 -3.10 8.66
N GLY A 355 32.66 -3.70 9.05
CA GLY A 355 33.95 -3.00 9.15
C GLY A 355 34.05 -2.00 10.31
N VAL A 356 33.19 -2.12 11.33
CA VAL A 356 33.27 -1.34 12.55
C VAL A 356 34.14 -2.09 13.57
N GLU A 357 35.21 -1.45 14.04
CA GLU A 357 36.15 -2.06 14.97
C GLU A 357 35.57 -2.21 16.38
N ALA A 358 34.95 -3.35 16.64
CA ALA A 358 34.47 -3.76 17.97
C ALA A 358 35.52 -4.58 18.76
N ASN A 359 36.78 -4.12 18.79
CA ASN A 359 37.92 -4.90 19.30
C ASN A 359 38.21 -4.76 20.80
N LYS A 360 37.45 -3.92 21.50
CA LYS A 360 37.62 -3.72 22.94
C LYS A 360 36.91 -4.83 23.70
N SER A 361 37.70 -5.81 24.18
CA SER A 361 37.20 -6.97 24.94
C SER A 361 36.37 -6.58 26.17
N ASP A 362 36.48 -5.34 26.63
CA ASP A 362 35.80 -4.72 27.76
C ASP A 362 34.48 -4.01 27.41
N TYR A 363 34.10 -3.84 26.13
CA TYR A 363 32.83 -3.20 25.80
C TYR A 363 31.63 -3.92 26.42
N THR A 364 30.78 -3.15 27.07
CA THR A 364 29.44 -3.56 27.52
C THR A 364 28.48 -3.62 26.33
N SER A 365 27.34 -4.29 26.52
CA SER A 365 26.29 -4.34 25.50
C SER A 365 25.83 -2.94 25.07
N ALA A 366 25.67 -2.03 26.04
CA ALA A 366 25.27 -0.65 25.81
C ALA A 366 26.31 0.18 25.06
N GLU A 367 27.61 -0.07 25.28
CA GLU A 367 28.68 0.60 24.53
C GLU A 367 28.73 0.12 23.07
N LEU A 368 28.40 -1.15 22.80
CA LEU A 368 28.25 -1.65 21.43
C LEU A 368 27.03 -1.04 20.74
N ASP A 369 25.92 -0.84 21.46
CA ASP A 369 24.74 -0.14 20.94
C ASP A 369 25.06 1.32 20.58
N ALA A 370 25.81 2.01 21.44
CA ALA A 370 26.28 3.37 21.15
C ALA A 370 27.21 3.40 19.92
N LEU A 371 28.13 2.44 19.82
CA LEU A 371 29.02 2.33 18.67
C LEU A 371 28.26 2.05 17.36
N ALA A 372 27.22 1.22 17.39
CA ALA A 372 26.34 0.99 16.25
C ALA A 372 25.66 2.30 15.80
N ARG A 373 25.13 3.08 16.76
CA ARG A 373 24.51 4.39 16.48
C ARG A 373 25.48 5.38 15.84
N GLU A 374 26.72 5.42 16.30
CA GLU A 374 27.77 6.27 15.72
C GLU A 374 28.16 5.87 14.29
N ASN A 375 27.74 4.69 13.82
CA ASN A 375 28.11 4.13 12.52
C ASN A 375 26.88 3.80 11.62
N LEU A 376 25.72 4.43 11.84
CA LEU A 376 24.49 4.20 11.05
C LEU A 376 24.65 4.46 9.55
N GLY A 377 25.60 5.30 9.13
CA GLY A 377 25.94 5.46 7.72
C GLY A 377 26.68 4.27 7.08
N ARG A 378 27.18 3.32 7.88
CA ARG A 378 27.96 2.15 7.42
C ARG A 378 27.22 0.84 7.60
N ILE A 379 26.46 0.69 8.68
CA ILE A 379 25.70 -0.52 8.99
C ILE A 379 24.30 -0.45 8.36
N PRO A 380 23.64 -1.60 8.13
CA PRO A 380 22.23 -1.65 7.75
C PRO A 380 21.38 -0.91 8.78
N VAL A 381 20.58 0.00 8.27
CA VAL A 381 19.66 0.81 9.07
C VAL A 381 18.33 0.07 9.17
N SER A 382 18.30 -0.87 10.12
CA SER A 382 17.08 -1.55 10.59
C SER A 382 16.91 -1.35 12.11
N TYR A 383 17.36 -0.22 12.63
CA TYR A 383 17.68 -0.04 14.04
C TYR A 383 16.41 0.03 14.92
N LYS A 384 16.04 -1.09 15.57
CA LYS A 384 15.64 -1.25 17.00
C LYS A 384 14.70 -2.42 17.24
N GLU A 385 15.01 -3.20 18.28
CA GLU A 385 14.18 -4.18 19.02
C GLU A 385 13.39 -5.27 18.27
N ALA A 386 13.29 -5.26 16.94
CA ALA A 386 12.50 -6.21 16.17
C ALA A 386 13.02 -6.45 14.72
N PRO A 387 12.88 -7.68 14.17
CA PRO A 387 13.39 -8.04 12.84
C PRO A 387 12.65 -7.31 11.71
N SER A 388 13.33 -6.74 10.71
CA SER A 388 12.69 -5.94 9.64
C SER A 388 12.55 -6.62 8.28
N GLU A 389 11.51 -6.23 7.51
CA GLU A 389 11.27 -6.68 6.13
C GLU A 389 12.03 -5.87 5.08
N ALA A 390 12.60 -4.74 5.47
CA ALA A 390 13.50 -3.98 4.63
C ALA A 390 14.50 -3.21 5.48
N THR A 391 15.63 -2.86 4.88
CA THR A 391 16.67 -2.06 5.51
C THR A 391 17.40 -1.25 4.47
N VAL A 392 18.00 -0.16 4.91
CA VAL A 392 18.81 0.70 4.05
C VAL A 392 20.27 0.43 4.34
N ILE A 393 21.02 0.03 3.31
CA ILE A 393 22.43 -0.33 3.42
C ILE A 393 23.26 0.79 2.82
N GLY A 394 23.97 1.53 3.68
CA GLY A 394 24.82 2.64 3.27
C GLY A 394 26.16 2.20 2.64
N SER A 395 26.69 1.04 3.00
CA SER A 395 27.97 0.55 2.48
C SER A 395 27.81 -0.55 1.43
N ARG A 396 27.83 -0.18 0.14
CA ARG A 396 27.76 -1.14 -0.98
C ARG A 396 28.92 -2.13 -0.99
N GLN A 397 30.15 -1.69 -0.70
CA GLN A 397 31.31 -2.59 -0.63
C GLN A 397 31.14 -3.67 0.44
N ARG A 398 30.66 -3.33 1.64
CA ARG A 398 30.42 -4.33 2.69
C ARG A 398 29.28 -5.28 2.34
N PHE A 399 28.27 -4.77 1.64
CA PHE A 399 27.22 -5.61 1.10
C PHE A 399 27.73 -6.57 0.02
N LEU A 400 28.63 -6.10 -0.85
CA LEU A 400 29.29 -6.93 -1.86
C LEU A 400 30.10 -8.06 -1.20
N ASP A 401 30.98 -7.71 -0.25
CA ASP A 401 31.79 -8.66 0.52
C ASP A 401 30.90 -9.76 1.14
N LEU A 402 29.76 -9.36 1.73
CA LEU A 402 28.79 -10.27 2.33
C LEU A 402 28.10 -11.18 1.28
N VAL A 403 27.69 -10.62 0.14
CA VAL A 403 27.04 -11.38 -0.93
C VAL A 403 28.02 -12.39 -1.54
N GLU A 404 29.28 -12.03 -1.76
CA GLU A 404 30.32 -12.94 -2.25
C GLU A 404 30.63 -14.06 -1.25
N GLU A 405 30.67 -13.75 0.04
CA GLU A 405 30.88 -14.74 1.11
C GLU A 405 29.75 -15.78 1.14
N VAL A 406 28.49 -15.31 1.15
CA VAL A 406 27.31 -16.17 1.31
C VAL A 406 26.93 -16.87 0.01
N TYR A 407 27.10 -16.21 -1.14
CA TYR A 407 26.72 -16.71 -2.46
C TYR A 407 27.94 -16.75 -3.42
N PRO A 408 28.93 -17.62 -3.16
CA PRO A 408 30.23 -17.61 -3.88
C PRO A 408 30.13 -17.94 -5.38
N ASN A 409 29.00 -18.48 -5.84
CA ASN A 409 28.74 -18.81 -7.25
C ASN A 409 27.72 -17.87 -7.91
N ILE A 410 27.40 -16.73 -7.28
CA ILE A 410 26.45 -15.78 -7.85
C ILE A 410 27.00 -15.17 -9.14
N GLY A 411 26.12 -14.84 -10.08
CA GLY A 411 26.52 -14.30 -11.37
C GLY A 411 27.19 -12.92 -11.25
N GLU A 412 28.22 -12.68 -12.06
CA GLU A 412 28.99 -11.43 -12.10
C GLU A 412 28.10 -10.19 -12.34
N SER A 413 27.00 -10.33 -13.07
CA SER A 413 26.03 -9.24 -13.26
C SER A 413 25.45 -8.71 -11.96
N ILE A 414 25.23 -9.58 -10.95
CA ILE A 414 24.71 -9.18 -9.64
C ILE A 414 25.79 -8.42 -8.87
N LEU A 415 27.02 -8.94 -8.85
CA LEU A 415 28.15 -8.30 -8.19
C LEU A 415 28.40 -6.91 -8.79
N ASN A 416 28.42 -6.81 -10.12
CA ASN A 416 28.56 -5.55 -10.83
C ASN A 416 27.40 -4.57 -10.58
N TRP A 417 26.18 -5.06 -10.28
CA TRP A 417 25.07 -4.18 -9.90
C TRP A 417 25.27 -3.58 -8.51
N ILE A 418 25.81 -4.36 -7.57
CA ILE A 418 26.10 -3.91 -6.21
C ILE A 418 27.24 -2.89 -6.23
N ASP A 419 28.34 -3.22 -6.93
CA ASP A 419 29.58 -2.46 -7.01
C ASP A 419 29.54 -1.28 -8.01
N LYS A 420 28.42 -1.08 -8.69
CA LYS A 420 28.31 -0.20 -9.86
C LYS A 420 28.95 1.19 -9.65
N ASP A 421 30.00 1.47 -10.42
CA ASP A 421 30.74 2.75 -10.46
C ASP A 421 29.79 3.97 -10.44
N GLY A 422 30.10 4.95 -9.57
CA GLY A 422 29.34 6.20 -9.47
C GLY A 422 28.06 6.10 -8.65
N ARG A 423 27.90 5.04 -7.84
CA ARG A 423 26.81 4.86 -6.87
C ARG A 423 27.33 4.65 -5.44
N GLU A 424 28.59 4.99 -5.17
CA GLU A 424 29.23 4.76 -3.87
C GLU A 424 28.46 5.46 -2.72
N ASP A 425 27.84 6.60 -3.02
CA ASP A 425 27.04 7.39 -2.07
C ASP A 425 25.54 7.03 -2.10
N ASN A 426 25.09 6.18 -3.04
CA ASN A 426 23.69 5.75 -3.10
C ASN A 426 23.47 4.52 -2.22
N PRO A 427 22.46 4.52 -1.33
CA PRO A 427 22.17 3.35 -0.51
C PRO A 427 21.58 2.21 -1.35
N ILE A 428 21.63 0.99 -0.82
CA ILE A 428 20.85 -0.15 -1.29
C ILE A 428 19.61 -0.26 -0.40
N PHE A 429 18.43 -0.27 -1.01
CA PHE A 429 17.19 -0.61 -0.33
C PHE A 429 17.01 -2.13 -0.38
N PHE A 430 17.41 -2.81 0.69
CA PHE A 430 17.40 -4.27 0.76
C PHE A 430 16.06 -4.80 1.26
N VAL A 431 15.47 -5.77 0.55
CA VAL A 431 14.19 -6.39 0.91
C VAL A 431 14.31 -7.93 0.92
N PRO A 432 14.34 -8.58 2.09
CA PRO A 432 14.14 -10.02 2.20
C PRO A 432 12.68 -10.41 1.91
N LEU A 433 12.44 -11.12 0.80
CA LEU A 433 11.09 -11.39 0.30
C LEU A 433 10.65 -12.85 0.51
N TYR A 434 9.50 -13.05 1.17
CA TYR A 434 8.89 -14.38 1.29
C TYR A 434 7.97 -14.70 0.11
N GLY A 435 8.55 -15.25 -0.96
CA GLY A 435 7.87 -15.41 -2.24
C GLY A 435 6.90 -16.59 -2.38
N TYR A 436 7.13 -17.73 -1.71
CA TYR A 436 6.31 -18.94 -1.91
C TYR A 436 6.04 -19.63 -0.56
N LYS A 437 4.95 -20.40 -0.43
CA LYS A 437 4.66 -21.16 0.80
C LYS A 437 4.50 -22.66 0.50
N PRO A 438 4.77 -23.56 1.46
CA PRO A 438 4.64 -25.00 1.25
C PRO A 438 3.19 -25.46 1.06
N SER A 439 2.22 -24.78 1.70
CA SER A 439 0.77 -24.93 1.54
C SER A 439 0.01 -23.88 2.39
N GLY A 440 -1.27 -23.64 2.08
CA GLY A 440 -2.19 -22.76 2.85
C GLY A 440 -2.66 -21.50 2.10
N ASP A 441 -3.61 -20.77 2.70
CA ASP A 441 -4.30 -19.58 2.15
C ASP A 441 -3.53 -18.26 2.30
N SER A 442 -2.34 -18.30 2.93
CA SER A 442 -1.52 -17.09 3.03
C SER A 442 -0.81 -16.81 1.72
N ARG A 443 -1.23 -15.75 1.02
CA ARG A 443 -0.67 -15.33 -0.26
C ARG A 443 0.80 -14.84 -0.10
N PRO A 444 1.61 -14.88 -1.17
CA PRO A 444 2.96 -14.31 -1.17
C PRO A 444 2.94 -12.80 -0.96
N ASP A 445 4.07 -12.20 -0.57
CA ASP A 445 4.19 -10.76 -0.28
C ASP A 445 4.19 -9.87 -1.54
N ARG A 446 3.27 -10.13 -2.48
CA ARG A 446 3.17 -9.45 -3.78
C ARG A 446 2.88 -7.96 -3.68
N GLY A 447 2.35 -7.48 -2.56
CA GLY A 447 2.08 -6.06 -2.34
C GLY A 447 3.10 -5.36 -1.43
N LEU A 448 4.13 -6.06 -0.94
CA LEU A 448 5.17 -5.47 -0.10
C LEU A 448 6.04 -4.48 -0.87
N LEU A 449 6.56 -4.87 -2.05
CA LEU A 449 7.42 -3.97 -2.84
C LEU A 449 6.68 -2.69 -3.28
N PRO A 450 5.44 -2.74 -3.83
CA PRO A 450 4.67 -1.54 -4.14
C PRO A 450 4.49 -0.63 -2.91
N LEU A 451 4.14 -1.21 -1.76
CA LEU A 451 3.98 -0.47 -0.51
C LEU A 451 5.27 0.26 -0.10
N LEU A 452 6.41 -0.43 -0.10
CA LEU A 452 7.69 0.16 0.30
C LEU A 452 8.14 1.26 -0.65
N HIS A 453 7.93 1.09 -1.96
CA HIS A 453 8.21 2.12 -2.96
C HIS A 453 7.31 3.35 -2.80
N SER A 454 6.06 3.15 -2.36
CA SER A 454 5.14 4.27 -2.08
C SER A 454 5.46 4.98 -0.77
N MET A 455 5.90 4.26 0.27
CA MET A 455 6.30 4.86 1.54
C MET A 455 7.64 5.61 1.45
N PHE A 456 8.57 5.13 0.62
CA PHE A 456 9.94 5.65 0.57
C PHE A 456 10.42 5.94 -0.87
N PRO A 457 9.71 6.74 -1.67
CA PRO A 457 9.97 6.86 -3.11
C PRO A 457 11.35 7.48 -3.44
N GLU A 458 11.98 8.23 -2.54
CA GLU A 458 13.33 8.76 -2.76
C GLU A 458 14.44 7.71 -2.59
N ILE A 459 14.18 6.64 -1.85
CA ILE A 459 15.20 5.62 -1.49
C ILE A 459 14.88 4.27 -2.12
N ALA A 460 13.64 3.81 -1.99
CA ALA A 460 13.11 2.60 -2.60
C ALA A 460 12.77 2.88 -4.07
N THR A 461 13.81 3.00 -4.89
CA THR A 461 13.70 3.08 -6.36
C THR A 461 14.07 1.75 -6.98
N LYS A 462 13.61 1.49 -8.21
CA LYS A 462 13.98 0.24 -8.91
C LYS A 462 15.49 0.06 -8.96
N GLU A 463 16.22 1.14 -9.22
CA GLU A 463 17.66 1.16 -9.35
C GLU A 463 18.41 0.88 -8.03
N ASN A 464 17.76 1.07 -6.88
CA ASN A 464 18.35 0.90 -5.56
C ASN A 464 17.78 -0.30 -4.80
N THR A 465 16.66 -0.87 -5.24
CA THR A 465 16.00 -2.01 -4.58
C THR A 465 16.65 -3.34 -4.94
N PHE A 466 17.23 -4.00 -3.93
CA PHE A 466 17.82 -5.34 -4.02
C PHE A 466 16.99 -6.34 -3.23
N VAL A 467 16.60 -7.45 -3.86
CA VAL A 467 15.76 -8.47 -3.24
C VAL A 467 16.54 -9.77 -3.03
N ILE A 468 16.37 -10.39 -1.87
CA ILE A 468 16.67 -11.82 -1.70
C ILE A 468 15.36 -12.56 -1.43
N MET A 469 14.94 -13.40 -2.38
CA MET A 469 13.82 -14.31 -2.18
C MET A 469 14.29 -15.54 -1.41
N TYR A 470 13.89 -15.63 -0.15
CA TYR A 470 14.40 -16.66 0.77
C TYR A 470 13.53 -17.91 0.88
N SER A 471 12.33 -17.92 0.27
CA SER A 471 11.40 -19.02 0.47
C SER A 471 11.93 -20.34 -0.10
N THR A 472 12.02 -21.36 0.75
CA THR A 472 12.41 -22.74 0.37
C THR A 472 11.45 -23.40 -0.63
N ASN A 473 10.28 -22.82 -0.87
CA ASN A 473 9.26 -23.35 -1.80
C ASN A 473 9.29 -22.63 -3.17
N THR A 474 10.31 -21.82 -3.42
CA THR A 474 10.44 -21.13 -4.71
C THR A 474 10.65 -22.16 -5.84
N PRO A 475 9.87 -22.10 -6.93
CA PRO A 475 10.02 -23.04 -8.05
C PRO A 475 11.41 -22.97 -8.69
N GLU A 476 11.96 -24.12 -9.10
CA GLU A 476 13.26 -24.17 -9.79
C GLU A 476 13.24 -23.43 -11.14
N ASN A 477 12.09 -23.41 -11.81
CA ASN A 477 11.90 -22.71 -13.09
C ASN A 477 11.53 -21.22 -12.92
N TRP A 478 11.89 -20.59 -11.81
CA TRP A 478 11.52 -19.20 -11.53
C TRP A 478 11.94 -18.20 -12.62
N ARG A 479 13.07 -18.42 -13.31
CA ARG A 479 13.51 -17.56 -14.42
C ARG A 479 12.53 -17.56 -15.58
N GLU A 480 12.02 -18.74 -15.93
CA GLU A 480 10.98 -18.88 -16.96
C GLU A 480 9.67 -18.19 -16.52
N LEU A 481 9.34 -18.25 -15.22
CA LEU A 481 8.17 -17.55 -14.68
C LEU A 481 8.32 -16.03 -14.74
N LEU A 482 9.52 -15.52 -14.45
CA LEU A 482 9.88 -14.11 -14.55
C LEU A 482 9.82 -13.64 -16.02
N GLU A 483 10.47 -14.34 -16.93
CA GLU A 483 10.51 -14.00 -18.37
C GLU A 483 9.12 -14.02 -19.02
N ARG A 484 8.25 -14.94 -18.59
CA ARG A 484 6.89 -15.06 -19.16
C ARG A 484 5.93 -13.97 -18.71
N GLY A 485 6.22 -13.26 -17.62
CA GLY A 485 5.34 -12.22 -17.08
C GLY A 485 3.93 -12.69 -16.68
N ARG A 486 3.74 -14.00 -16.46
CA ARG A 486 2.42 -14.62 -16.21
C ARG A 486 2.12 -14.87 -14.73
N ASN A 487 2.95 -14.33 -13.84
CA ASN A 487 2.82 -14.50 -12.40
C ASN A 487 2.94 -13.14 -11.72
N GLU A 488 1.93 -12.78 -10.92
CA GLU A 488 1.81 -11.46 -10.31
C GLU A 488 2.99 -11.10 -9.40
N LEU A 489 3.51 -12.06 -8.64
CA LEU A 489 4.68 -11.83 -7.78
C LEU A 489 5.91 -11.47 -8.61
N TRP A 490 6.19 -12.22 -9.67
CA TRP A 490 7.34 -11.94 -10.54
C TRP A 490 7.17 -10.65 -11.34
N ASN A 491 5.94 -10.30 -11.73
CA ASN A 491 5.64 -9.02 -12.38
C ASN A 491 5.94 -7.84 -11.44
N VAL A 492 5.57 -7.96 -10.17
CA VAL A 492 5.91 -6.96 -9.14
C VAL A 492 7.42 -6.87 -8.95
N ILE A 493 8.10 -8.01 -8.79
CA ILE A 493 9.56 -8.01 -8.65
C ILE A 493 10.22 -7.32 -9.85
N SER A 494 9.81 -7.64 -11.08
CA SER A 494 10.36 -7.02 -12.28
C SER A 494 10.08 -5.51 -12.37
N LYS A 495 8.94 -5.04 -11.84
CA LYS A 495 8.55 -3.62 -11.87
C LYS A 495 9.32 -2.79 -10.84
N TYR A 496 9.58 -3.35 -9.66
CA TYR A 496 10.07 -2.59 -8.50
C TYR A 496 11.52 -2.92 -8.08
N CYS A 497 12.11 -4.01 -8.58
CA CYS A 497 13.45 -4.43 -8.16
C CYS A 497 14.46 -4.25 -9.29
N GLY A 498 15.69 -3.86 -8.94
CA GLY A 498 16.81 -3.74 -9.88
C GLY A 498 17.68 -4.98 -9.93
N ALA A 499 17.74 -5.76 -8.85
CA ALA A 499 18.47 -7.03 -8.81
C ALA A 499 17.91 -7.98 -7.74
N ILE A 500 17.78 -9.25 -8.10
CA ILE A 500 17.26 -10.29 -7.21
C ILE A 500 18.19 -11.50 -7.14
N ILE A 501 18.31 -12.08 -5.94
CA ILE A 501 18.82 -13.43 -5.71
C ILE A 501 17.68 -14.32 -5.24
N VAL A 502 17.55 -15.52 -5.83
CA VAL A 502 16.68 -16.58 -5.33
C VAL A 502 17.53 -17.55 -4.52
N ASP A 503 17.47 -17.40 -3.20
CA ASP A 503 18.35 -18.09 -2.25
C ASP A 503 18.38 -19.61 -2.44
N PRO A 504 17.23 -20.35 -2.50
CA PRO A 504 17.28 -21.81 -2.67
C PRO A 504 18.07 -22.28 -3.90
N THR A 505 18.05 -21.50 -4.97
CA THR A 505 18.77 -21.81 -6.22
C THR A 505 20.16 -21.21 -6.29
N GLN A 506 20.55 -20.37 -5.33
CA GLN A 506 21.81 -19.63 -5.29
C GLN A 506 22.10 -18.86 -6.59
N SER A 507 21.04 -18.38 -7.25
CA SER A 507 21.15 -17.74 -8.55
C SER A 507 20.36 -16.44 -8.56
N GLY A 508 20.82 -15.46 -9.34
CA GLY A 508 20.21 -14.14 -9.40
C GLY A 508 20.16 -13.55 -10.81
N VAL A 509 19.45 -12.45 -10.95
CA VAL A 509 19.34 -11.69 -12.20
C VAL A 509 19.25 -10.19 -11.91
N VAL A 510 19.86 -9.38 -12.77
CA VAL A 510 19.65 -7.93 -12.81
C VAL A 510 18.42 -7.68 -13.66
N LEU A 511 17.52 -6.84 -13.17
CA LEU A 511 16.23 -6.55 -13.78
C LEU A 511 16.32 -5.17 -14.45
N GLU A 512 16.07 -5.13 -15.75
CA GLU A 512 16.02 -3.90 -16.55
C GLU A 512 14.72 -3.16 -16.37
#